data_AF-A0A250F8G3-F1
#
_entry.id   AF-A0A250F8G3-F1
#
_cell.length_a   1.000
_cell.length_b   1.000
_cell.length_c   1.000
_cell.angle_alpha   90.00
_cell.angle_beta   90.00
_cell.angle_gamma   90.00
#
_symmetry.space_group_name_H-M   'P 1'
#
loop_
_entity.id
_entity.type
_entity.pdbx_description
1 polymer ?
#
loop_
_entity_poly.entity_id
_entity_poly.type
_entity_poly.pdbx_seq_one_letter_code
_entity_poly.pdbx_strand_id
1 'polypeptide(L)'
;MKLLPKVLLVLCLAVVANSYAQQEIVAPSDDERPVEIPYVIIEEKPMFEACKEVPNDKQYQCFKEQLDKHVKIHFKYPPEALAEGIQGKVSVAFRINTDGTVSIIAKRGVHKTLEEEAVFLIRSLPCFIPGKMRGVPTAVTYRYFVNFKLPDGYYNQQIGKSAN
;
A
#
# COMPACT_ATOMS: atom_id res chain seq x y z
N MET A 1 -63.17 -21.15 37.08
CA MET A 1 -62.08 -20.16 37.05
C MET A 1 -61.09 -20.55 35.94
N LYS A 2 -61.29 -20.02 34.71
CA LYS A 2 -60.42 -20.27 33.55
C LYS A 2 -59.60 -19.00 33.27
N LEU A 3 -58.48 -18.83 33.98
CA LEU A 3 -57.69 -17.59 33.97
C LEU A 3 -56.26 -17.81 33.42
N LEU A 4 -56.06 -18.71 32.45
CA LEU A 4 -54.70 -19.23 32.15
C LEU A 4 -54.24 -19.43 30.69
N PRO A 5 -54.91 -18.95 29.62
CA PRO A 5 -54.27 -18.91 28.29
C PRO A 5 -53.84 -17.50 27.83
N LYS A 6 -54.52 -16.44 28.28
CA LYS A 6 -54.27 -15.07 27.80
C LYS A 6 -53.13 -14.36 28.55
N VAL A 7 -52.92 -14.66 29.83
CA VAL A 7 -51.85 -14.05 30.64
C VAL A 7 -50.47 -14.58 30.23
N LEU A 8 -50.37 -15.86 29.87
CA LEU A 8 -49.13 -16.48 29.43
C LEU A 8 -48.63 -15.92 28.09
N LEU A 9 -49.55 -15.59 27.18
CA LEU A 9 -49.23 -15.06 25.85
C LEU A 9 -48.74 -13.60 25.91
N VAL A 10 -49.24 -12.82 26.87
CA VAL A 10 -48.77 -11.44 27.13
C VAL A 10 -47.37 -11.43 27.76
N LEU A 11 -47.04 -12.42 28.60
CA LEU A 11 -45.71 -12.52 29.21
C LEU A 11 -44.61 -12.80 28.18
N CYS A 12 -44.88 -13.64 27.18
CA CYS A 12 -43.91 -13.94 26.12
C CYS A 12 -43.56 -12.72 25.27
N LEU A 13 -44.55 -11.87 24.93
CA LEU A 13 -44.33 -10.68 24.11
C LEU A 13 -43.47 -9.62 24.81
N ALA A 14 -43.56 -9.50 26.13
CA ALA A 14 -42.73 -8.56 26.89
C ALA A 14 -41.24 -8.99 26.96
N VAL A 15 -40.97 -10.30 26.98
CA VAL A 15 -39.59 -10.83 27.09
C VAL A 15 -38.83 -10.68 25.77
N VAL A 16 -39.47 -10.91 24.60
CA VAL A 16 -38.80 -10.66 23.31
C VAL A 16 -38.51 -9.18 23.09
N ALA A 17 -39.42 -8.26 23.48
CA ALA A 17 -39.18 -6.82 23.32
C ALA A 17 -37.93 -6.32 24.08
N ASN A 18 -37.67 -6.85 25.28
CA ASN A 18 -36.47 -6.50 26.04
C ASN A 18 -35.18 -7.11 25.48
N SER A 19 -35.27 -8.22 24.73
CA SER A 19 -34.11 -8.86 24.09
C SER A 19 -33.59 -8.07 22.88
N TYR A 20 -34.43 -7.27 22.23
CA TYR A 20 -34.05 -6.44 21.07
C TYR A 20 -33.53 -5.05 21.43
N ALA A 21 -33.54 -4.66 22.72
CA ALA A 21 -33.28 -3.28 23.15
C ALA A 21 -31.85 -2.98 23.63
N GLN A 22 -30.88 -3.91 23.50
CA GLN A 22 -29.51 -3.71 24.02
C GLN A 22 -28.37 -3.95 23.01
N GLN A 23 -28.63 -3.89 21.70
CA GLN A 23 -27.51 -3.75 20.77
C GLN A 23 -27.19 -2.27 20.59
N GLU A 24 -26.34 -1.73 21.48
CA GLU A 24 -25.67 -0.46 21.23
C GLU A 24 -24.81 -0.63 19.98
N ILE A 25 -25.28 -0.05 18.87
CA ILE A 25 -24.44 0.19 17.71
C ILE A 25 -23.52 1.34 18.12
N VAL A 26 -22.36 0.98 18.68
CA VAL A 26 -21.29 1.94 18.95
C VAL A 26 -20.88 2.52 17.61
N ALA A 27 -21.27 3.77 17.36
CA ALA A 27 -20.79 4.52 16.21
C ALA A 27 -19.26 4.61 16.30
N PRO A 28 -18.52 4.33 15.21
CA PRO A 28 -17.07 4.50 15.22
C PRO A 28 -16.75 5.97 15.51
N SER A 29 -16.00 6.20 16.59
CA SER A 29 -15.65 7.54 17.10
C SER A 29 -14.76 8.30 16.11
N ASP A 30 -14.95 9.62 16.01
CA ASP A 30 -14.32 10.59 15.08
C ASP A 30 -12.77 10.76 15.15
N ASP A 31 -12.01 9.75 15.61
CA ASP A 31 -10.54 9.75 15.65
C ASP A 31 -9.91 8.54 14.91
N GLU A 32 -10.65 7.97 13.95
CA GLU A 32 -10.19 6.86 13.10
C GLU A 32 -9.22 7.33 12.00
N ARG A 33 -7.99 7.72 12.37
CA ARG A 33 -6.91 7.62 11.39
C ARG A 33 -6.71 6.14 11.05
N PRO A 34 -6.76 5.73 9.77
CA PRO A 34 -6.50 4.34 9.40
C PRO A 34 -5.16 3.91 10.00
N VAL A 35 -5.16 2.85 10.80
CA VAL A 35 -3.92 2.31 11.39
C VAL A 35 -3.03 1.86 10.24
N GLU A 36 -1.94 2.58 10.01
CA GLU A 36 -0.96 2.23 8.99
C GLU A 36 -0.13 1.03 9.46
N ILE A 37 -0.37 -0.14 8.86
CA ILE A 37 0.36 -1.37 9.22
C ILE A 37 1.58 -1.51 8.31
N PRO A 38 2.82 -1.50 8.86
CA PRO A 38 4.01 -1.76 8.06
C PRO A 38 4.03 -3.18 7.50
N TYR A 39 4.51 -3.35 6.27
CA TYR A 39 4.70 -4.65 5.62
C TYR A 39 5.44 -5.69 6.47
N VAL A 40 6.38 -5.24 7.31
CA VAL A 40 7.22 -6.12 8.13
C VAL A 40 6.42 -6.90 9.17
N ILE A 41 5.33 -6.31 9.69
CA ILE A 41 4.60 -6.87 10.86
C ILE A 41 3.28 -7.54 10.49
N ILE A 42 2.84 -7.47 9.22
CA ILE A 42 1.58 -8.09 8.82
C ILE A 42 1.71 -9.62 8.69
N GLU A 43 0.65 -10.30 9.12
CA GLU A 43 0.51 -11.76 9.12
C GLU A 43 0.53 -12.32 7.68
N GLU A 44 -0.47 -11.97 6.87
CA GLU A 44 -0.49 -12.28 5.44
C GLU A 44 0.04 -11.07 4.66
N LYS A 45 1.17 -11.26 3.97
CA LYS A 45 1.84 -10.19 3.23
C LYS A 45 1.09 -9.85 1.94
N PRO A 46 0.96 -8.57 1.60
CA PRO A 46 0.51 -8.21 0.26
C PRO A 46 1.53 -8.72 -0.76
N MET A 47 1.05 -9.21 -1.89
CA MET A 47 1.89 -9.85 -2.89
C MET A 47 1.39 -9.60 -4.30
N PHE A 48 2.30 -9.67 -5.27
CA PHE A 48 1.94 -9.70 -6.69
C PHE A 48 1.25 -11.04 -6.99
N GLU A 49 0.39 -11.08 -8.01
CA GLU A 49 -0.25 -12.33 -8.45
C GLU A 49 0.79 -13.43 -8.76
N ALA A 50 1.94 -13.04 -9.33
CA ALA A 50 3.06 -13.94 -9.61
C ALA A 50 3.67 -14.61 -8.37
N CYS A 51 3.40 -14.11 -7.17
CA CYS A 51 3.92 -14.61 -5.90
C CYS A 51 2.92 -15.49 -5.14
N LYS A 52 1.70 -15.69 -5.66
CA LYS A 52 0.61 -16.38 -4.96
C LYS A 52 0.96 -17.80 -4.52
N GLU A 53 1.62 -18.55 -5.40
CA GLU A 53 2.01 -19.95 -5.16
C GLU A 53 3.41 -20.09 -4.53
N VAL A 54 4.03 -18.97 -4.12
CA VAL A 54 5.35 -18.98 -3.48
C VAL A 54 5.19 -19.31 -1.99
N PRO A 55 6.01 -20.23 -1.44
CA PRO A 55 6.02 -20.55 -0.01
C PRO A 55 6.16 -19.31 0.88
N ASN A 56 5.50 -19.31 2.04
CA ASN A 56 5.39 -18.14 2.92
C ASN A 56 6.75 -17.53 3.30
N ASP A 57 7.74 -18.39 3.60
CA ASP A 57 9.12 -18.00 3.94
C ASP A 57 9.85 -17.26 2.81
N LYS A 58 9.36 -17.39 1.56
CA LYS A 58 9.94 -16.75 0.36
C LYS A 58 9.07 -15.62 -0.20
N GLN A 59 7.90 -15.35 0.37
CA GLN A 59 6.98 -14.34 -0.17
C GLN A 59 7.57 -12.93 -0.17
N TYR A 60 8.32 -12.55 0.88
CA TYR A 60 9.00 -11.26 0.92
C TYR A 60 10.04 -11.13 -0.21
N GLN A 61 10.81 -12.19 -0.44
CA GLN A 61 11.79 -12.20 -1.52
C GLN A 61 11.10 -12.04 -2.88
N CYS A 62 10.05 -12.82 -3.15
CA CYS A 62 9.28 -12.70 -4.39
C CYS A 62 8.69 -11.30 -4.57
N PHE A 63 8.07 -10.73 -3.51
CA PHE A 63 7.53 -9.38 -3.54
C PHE A 63 8.60 -8.35 -3.93
N LYS A 64 9.77 -8.42 -3.30
CA LYS A 64 10.89 -7.51 -3.58
C LYS A 64 11.38 -7.67 -5.03
N GLU A 65 11.56 -8.91 -5.49
CA GLU A 65 12.03 -9.20 -6.84
C GLU A 65 11.06 -8.71 -7.93
N GLN A 66 9.75 -8.91 -7.75
CA GLN A 66 8.75 -8.41 -8.68
C GLN A 66 8.66 -6.88 -8.68
N LEU A 67 8.76 -6.24 -7.51
CA LEU A 67 8.80 -4.78 -7.40
C LEU A 67 10.04 -4.20 -8.10
N ASP A 68 11.22 -4.77 -7.84
CA ASP A 68 12.47 -4.35 -8.49
C ASP A 68 12.42 -4.58 -10.01
N LYS A 69 11.84 -5.70 -10.45
CA LYS A 69 11.64 -6.01 -11.86
C LYS A 69 10.71 -4.99 -12.52
N HIS A 70 9.58 -4.66 -11.89
CA HIS A 70 8.65 -3.64 -12.39
C HIS A 70 9.36 -2.30 -12.59
N VAL A 71 10.06 -1.84 -11.55
CA VAL A 71 10.79 -0.58 -11.59
C VAL A 71 11.84 -0.62 -12.69
N LYS A 72 12.65 -1.68 -12.79
CA LYS A 72 13.69 -1.80 -13.81
C LYS A 72 13.14 -1.74 -15.24
N ILE A 73 12.00 -2.35 -15.50
CA ILE A 73 11.39 -2.38 -16.85
C ILE A 73 10.81 -1.01 -17.24
N HIS A 74 10.23 -0.30 -16.28
CA HIS A 74 9.53 0.97 -16.55
C HIS A 74 10.39 2.22 -16.31
N PHE A 75 11.57 2.07 -15.69
CA PHE A 75 12.46 3.17 -15.33
C PHE A 75 12.88 3.99 -16.54
N LYS A 76 12.68 5.31 -16.45
CA LYS A 76 13.25 6.28 -17.39
C LYS A 76 14.01 7.34 -16.61
N TYR A 77 15.17 7.74 -17.10
CA TYR A 77 15.86 8.89 -16.56
C TYR A 77 15.21 10.17 -17.11
N PRO A 78 14.73 11.10 -16.27
CA PRO A 78 14.10 12.32 -16.78
C PRO A 78 15.10 13.15 -17.62
N PRO A 79 14.75 13.57 -18.85
CA PRO A 79 15.68 14.27 -19.74
C PRO A 79 16.24 15.57 -19.14
N GLU A 80 15.40 16.34 -18.42
CA GLU A 80 15.80 17.57 -17.73
C GLU A 80 16.85 17.28 -16.65
N ALA A 81 16.58 16.30 -15.79
CA ALA A 81 17.51 15.89 -14.75
C ALA A 81 18.83 15.35 -15.33
N LEU A 82 18.77 14.65 -16.46
CA LEU A 82 19.95 14.17 -17.17
C LEU A 82 20.77 15.34 -17.73
N ALA A 83 20.13 16.29 -18.40
CA ALA A 83 20.80 17.47 -18.98
C ALA A 83 21.55 18.28 -17.90
N GLU A 84 20.95 18.42 -16.73
CA GLU A 84 21.51 19.15 -15.58
C GLU A 84 22.46 18.31 -14.70
N GLY A 85 22.63 17.02 -14.99
CA GLY A 85 23.53 16.14 -14.22
C GLY A 85 23.00 15.81 -12.83
N ILE A 86 21.71 15.99 -12.60
CA ILE A 86 21.04 15.72 -11.33
C ILE A 86 20.91 14.22 -11.15
N GLN A 87 21.46 13.70 -10.04
CA GLN A 87 21.39 12.29 -9.66
C GLN A 87 21.15 12.16 -8.16
N GLY A 88 20.70 10.99 -7.72
CA GLY A 88 20.50 10.73 -6.30
C GLY A 88 19.48 9.66 -5.99
N LYS A 89 19.23 9.47 -4.70
CA LYS A 89 18.28 8.48 -4.19
C LYS A 89 16.96 9.18 -3.87
N VAL A 90 15.85 8.60 -4.34
CA VAL A 90 14.50 9.03 -4.02
C VAL A 90 13.83 7.96 -3.17
N SER A 91 13.29 8.35 -2.02
CA SER A 91 12.43 7.49 -1.21
C SER A 91 10.97 7.74 -1.54
N VAL A 92 10.21 6.67 -1.75
CA VAL A 92 8.75 6.71 -1.94
C VAL A 92 8.11 5.81 -0.90
N ALA A 93 7.30 6.39 -0.01
CA ALA A 93 6.42 5.68 0.90
C ALA A 93 5.04 5.58 0.26
N PHE A 94 4.49 4.38 0.22
CA PHE A 94 3.18 4.13 -0.37
C PHE A 94 2.39 3.12 0.47
N ARG A 95 1.08 3.14 0.25
CA ARG A 95 0.11 2.23 0.83
C ARG A 95 -0.40 1.31 -0.25
N ILE A 96 -0.41 0.01 0.03
CA ILE A 96 -1.18 -1.00 -0.70
C ILE A 96 -2.53 -1.05 0.00
N ASN A 97 -3.58 -0.61 -0.69
CA ASN A 97 -4.94 -0.53 -0.18
C ASN A 97 -5.57 -1.93 -0.06
N THR A 98 -6.72 -2.02 0.62
CA THR A 98 -7.46 -3.28 0.82
C THR A 98 -8.03 -3.86 -0.48
N ASP A 99 -8.15 -3.04 -1.52
CA ASP A 99 -8.54 -3.44 -2.88
C ASP A 99 -7.35 -3.79 -3.79
N GLY A 100 -6.12 -3.76 -3.24
CA GLY A 100 -4.89 -4.03 -3.98
C GLY A 100 -4.32 -2.83 -4.75
N THR A 101 -5.00 -1.68 -4.77
CA THR A 101 -4.48 -0.47 -5.43
C THR A 101 -3.37 0.20 -4.62
N VAL A 102 -2.60 1.09 -5.25
CA VAL A 102 -1.49 1.80 -4.61
C VAL A 102 -1.80 3.28 -4.41
N SER A 103 -1.53 3.80 -3.22
CA SER A 103 -1.62 5.23 -2.89
C SER A 103 -0.27 5.75 -2.40
N ILE A 104 0.16 6.91 -2.89
CA ILE A 104 1.41 7.54 -2.45
C ILE A 104 1.16 8.25 -1.12
N ILE A 105 1.98 7.95 -0.11
CA ILE A 105 1.94 8.60 1.22
C ILE A 105 2.91 9.78 1.23
N ALA A 106 4.16 9.53 0.85
CA ALA A 106 5.20 10.54 0.86
C ALA A 106 6.29 10.23 -0.16
N LYS A 107 6.97 11.27 -0.64
CA LYS A 107 8.17 11.17 -1.47
C LYS A 107 9.24 12.12 -0.94
N ARG A 108 10.50 11.75 -1.09
CA ARG A 108 11.64 12.58 -0.71
C ARG A 108 12.85 12.25 -1.59
N GLY A 109 13.35 13.25 -2.30
CA GLY A 109 14.52 13.17 -3.15
C GLY A 109 15.30 14.48 -3.17
N VAL A 110 16.38 14.50 -3.95
CA VAL A 110 17.23 15.69 -4.15
C VAL A 110 16.62 16.69 -5.13
N HIS A 111 15.69 16.26 -5.98
CA HIS A 111 15.09 17.10 -7.01
C HIS A 111 13.68 16.62 -7.36
N LYS A 112 12.77 17.56 -7.61
CA LYS A 112 11.35 17.30 -7.88
C LYS A 112 11.14 16.40 -9.10
N THR A 113 11.90 16.61 -10.19
CA THR A 113 11.78 15.78 -11.41
C THR A 113 12.08 14.30 -11.13
N LEU A 114 13.06 14.00 -10.27
CA LEU A 114 13.36 12.62 -9.88
C LEU A 114 12.26 12.05 -8.96
N GLU A 115 11.69 12.87 -8.09
CA GLU A 115 10.56 12.48 -7.24
C GLU A 115 9.32 12.12 -8.04
N GLU A 116 9.01 12.87 -9.10
CA GLU A 116 7.85 12.64 -9.96
C GLU A 116 7.98 11.34 -10.75
N GLU A 117 9.15 11.06 -11.32
CA GLU A 117 9.43 9.80 -12.00
C GLU A 117 9.36 8.61 -11.03
N ALA A 118 9.94 8.74 -9.83
CA ALA A 118 9.83 7.69 -8.81
C ALA A 118 8.37 7.43 -8.40
N VAL A 119 7.55 8.47 -8.27
CA VAL A 119 6.12 8.34 -8.01
C VAL A 119 5.40 7.65 -9.17
N PHE A 120 5.74 7.98 -10.42
CA PHE A 120 5.18 7.32 -11.60
C PHE A 120 5.46 5.81 -11.61
N LEU A 121 6.70 5.41 -11.30
CA LEU A 121 7.09 4.00 -11.22
C LEU A 121 6.30 3.22 -10.17
N ILE A 122 5.99 3.84 -9.03
CA ILE A 122 5.20 3.20 -7.98
C ILE A 122 3.70 3.22 -8.29
N ARG A 123 3.17 4.30 -8.90
CA ARG A 123 1.75 4.38 -9.31
C ARG A 123 1.41 3.44 -10.45
N SER A 124 2.39 3.07 -11.28
CA SER A 124 2.21 2.14 -12.40
C SER A 124 2.27 0.67 -11.99
N LEU A 125 2.45 0.37 -10.71
CA LEU A 125 2.42 -1.00 -10.22
C LEU A 125 1.07 -1.66 -10.53
N PRO A 126 1.05 -2.95 -10.91
CA PRO A 126 -0.19 -3.70 -11.02
C PRO A 126 -0.89 -3.78 -9.66
N CYS A 127 -2.20 -4.07 -9.67
CA CYS A 127 -2.93 -4.34 -8.43
C CYS A 127 -2.33 -5.55 -7.70
N PHE A 128 -2.28 -5.45 -6.38
CA PHE A 128 -1.77 -6.48 -5.48
C PHE A 128 -2.90 -7.40 -5.00
N ILE A 129 -2.54 -8.62 -4.62
CA ILE A 129 -3.31 -9.35 -3.62
C ILE A 129 -3.07 -8.62 -2.28
N PRO A 130 -4.11 -8.12 -1.61
CA PRO A 130 -3.96 -7.33 -0.39
C PRO A 130 -3.41 -8.19 0.74
N GLY A 131 -2.70 -7.55 1.66
CA GLY A 131 -2.32 -8.18 2.91
C GLY A 131 -3.54 -8.41 3.79
N LYS A 132 -3.42 -9.32 4.76
CA LYS A 132 -4.49 -9.56 5.73
C LYS A 132 -3.94 -9.62 7.15
N MET A 133 -4.75 -9.14 8.07
CA MET A 133 -4.56 -9.28 9.50
C MET A 133 -5.77 -10.00 10.07
N ARG A 134 -5.56 -11.12 10.75
CA ARG A 134 -6.62 -11.97 11.30
C ARG A 134 -7.66 -12.36 10.23
N GLY A 135 -7.18 -12.65 9.02
CA GLY A 135 -8.00 -13.00 7.86
C GLY A 135 -8.75 -11.82 7.21
N VAL A 136 -8.63 -10.59 7.72
CA VAL A 136 -9.30 -9.40 7.17
C VAL A 136 -8.34 -8.62 6.26
N PRO A 137 -8.72 -8.32 4.99
CA PRO A 137 -7.93 -7.45 4.12
C PRO A 137 -7.60 -6.14 4.81
N THR A 138 -6.30 -5.82 4.89
CA THR A 138 -5.81 -4.67 5.65
C THR A 138 -4.81 -3.90 4.80
N ALA A 139 -4.92 -2.57 4.82
CA ALA A 139 -4.00 -1.72 4.08
C ALA A 139 -2.59 -1.78 4.69
N VAL A 140 -1.58 -1.82 3.83
CA VAL A 140 -0.18 -2.04 4.23
C VAL A 140 0.70 -0.93 3.71
N THR A 141 1.60 -0.41 4.54
CA THR A 141 2.59 0.59 4.14
C THR A 141 3.93 -0.04 3.80
N TYR A 142 4.55 0.47 2.75
CA TYR A 142 5.87 0.07 2.28
C TYR A 142 6.68 1.28 1.83
N ARG A 143 8.01 1.20 1.95
CA ARG A 143 8.92 2.24 1.48
C ARG A 143 9.90 1.66 0.46
N TYR A 144 9.88 2.20 -0.75
CA TYR A 144 10.81 1.86 -1.81
C TYR A 144 11.83 2.97 -2.02
N PHE A 145 13.01 2.61 -2.50
CA PHE A 145 14.05 3.56 -2.84
C PHE A 145 14.50 3.40 -4.29
N VAL A 146 14.30 4.45 -5.09
CA VAL A 146 14.76 4.51 -6.47
C VAL A 146 16.13 5.21 -6.49
N ASN A 147 17.13 4.60 -7.11
CA ASN A 147 18.47 5.19 -7.24
C ASN A 147 18.66 5.69 -8.67
N PHE A 148 18.66 7.01 -8.87
CA PHE A 148 19.00 7.63 -10.15
C PHE A 148 20.51 7.84 -10.19
N LYS A 149 21.18 7.12 -11.08
CA LYS A 149 22.62 7.27 -11.34
C LYS A 149 22.80 7.69 -12.80
N LEU A 150 23.66 8.68 -13.02
CA LEU A 150 23.98 9.10 -14.37
C LEU A 150 24.53 7.92 -15.17
N PRO A 151 24.17 7.79 -16.47
CA PRO A 151 24.73 6.77 -17.34
C PRO A 151 26.25 6.86 -17.45
N ASP A 152 26.89 5.72 -17.70
CA ASP A 152 28.32 5.67 -17.97
C ASP A 152 28.68 6.57 -19.16
N GLY A 153 29.75 7.34 -19.03
CA GLY A 153 30.21 8.27 -20.07
C GLY A 153 29.52 9.63 -20.09
N TYR A 154 28.58 9.91 -19.16
CA TYR A 154 27.92 11.22 -19.04
C TYR A 154 28.93 12.39 -19.03
N TYR A 155 29.95 12.34 -18.18
CA TYR A 155 30.94 13.41 -18.06
C TYR A 155 31.81 13.57 -19.32
N ASN A 156 32.13 12.48 -20.01
CA ASN A 156 32.92 12.52 -21.25
C ASN A 156 32.19 13.30 -22.34
N GLN A 157 30.87 13.15 -22.42
CA GLN A 157 30.02 13.88 -23.35
C GLN A 157 29.95 15.38 -23.04
N GLN A 158 29.98 15.76 -21.75
CA GLN A 158 29.93 17.16 -21.34
C GLN A 158 31.27 17.88 -21.59
N ILE A 159 32.39 17.22 -21.32
CA ILE A 159 33.73 17.78 -21.60
C ILE A 159 33.91 18.05 -23.10
N GLY A 160 33.47 17.12 -23.96
CA GLY A 160 33.53 17.30 -25.41
C GLY A 160 32.65 18.43 -25.96
N LYS A 161 31.57 18.79 -25.26
CA LYS A 161 30.71 19.94 -25.61
C LYS A 161 31.29 21.29 -25.18
N SER A 162 32.07 21.33 -24.12
CA SER A 162 32.69 22.58 -23.63
C SER A 162 33.98 22.96 -24.38
N ALA A 163 34.53 22.06 -25.17
CA ALA A 163 35.76 22.25 -25.94
C ALA A 163 35.54 22.72 -27.40
N ASN A 164 34.28 22.93 -27.80
CA ASN A 164 33.85 23.52 -29.08
C ASN A 164 33.02 24.76 -28.82
#